data_AF-A0A2U3KY04-F1
#
_entry.id   AF-A0A2U3KY04-F1
#
_cell.length_a   1.000
_cell.length_b   1.000
_cell.length_c   1.000
_cell.angle_alpha   90.00
_cell.angle_beta   90.00
_cell.angle_gamma   90.00
#
_symmetry.space_group_name_H-M   'P 1'
#
loop_
_entity.id
_entity.type
_entity.pdbx_description
1 polymer ?
#
loop_
_entity_poly.entity_id
_entity_poly.type
_entity_poly.pdbx_seq_one_letter_code
_entity_poly.pdbx_strand_id
1 'polypeptide(L)'
;MPNFFIPAALFIETKGMVRIMKEINVNITYDSTVTINQHALYYLAGVKPNLEWKLRTIAAHKIPSQEELIELELQKEQAERYINTQEGMLEVAKFTEECVSIFHSLQHDPSCIIDYLQGKKIIFVAGATRTGGTFLTSKLFEVFKMRLEDFNLHMVHDTLPNMPKSFPNEVNELPNFLFELAQVIVWIKREFKNSHIAIKKRTSFEYYLPLLYNIFGDNAEYILTIRHPVPSGFSMAKKKGIEVNSHCSPAWWYDLIESRKGLSGRKWDRLNCIERFAMYWQICYEAVAKNRNYKQKIKVVPYNKHSFQDLISYIAYKYHGNNVILNDFIVTAKDYKGTWSKDYMDNVIEQVNYHWELSRLKFPILELK
;
A
#
# COMPACT_ATOMS: atom_id res chain seq x y z
N MET A 1 -2.06 20.42 -27.18
CA MET A 1 -1.28 20.65 -25.96
C MET A 1 -2.28 20.85 -24.82
N PRO A 2 -2.21 20.09 -23.72
CA PRO A 2 -3.06 20.36 -22.56
C PRO A 2 -2.73 21.76 -22.04
N ASN A 3 -3.74 22.62 -21.92
CA ASN A 3 -3.59 23.94 -21.32
C ASN A 3 -3.34 23.74 -19.82
N PHE A 4 -2.09 23.95 -19.39
CA PHE A 4 -1.76 24.10 -17.99
C PHE A 4 -2.39 25.40 -17.48
N PHE A 5 -3.63 25.31 -17.01
CA PHE A 5 -4.13 26.28 -16.04
C PHE A 5 -3.50 25.92 -14.70
N ILE A 6 -2.22 26.27 -14.52
CA ILE A 6 -1.79 26.68 -13.18
C ILE A 6 -2.65 27.92 -12.95
N PRO A 7 -3.57 27.95 -11.98
CA PRO A 7 -4.30 29.16 -11.67
C PRO A 7 -3.23 30.23 -11.50
N ALA A 8 -3.24 31.26 -12.37
CA ALA A 8 -2.42 32.43 -12.17
C ALA A 8 -2.61 32.78 -10.71
N ALA A 9 -1.52 32.71 -9.95
CA ALA A 9 -1.57 32.82 -8.51
C ALA A 9 -2.50 34.00 -8.19
N LEU A 10 -3.52 33.71 -7.39
CA LEU A 10 -4.13 34.73 -6.56
C LEU A 10 -2.98 35.33 -5.75
N PHE A 11 -2.33 36.34 -6.32
CA PHE A 11 -1.62 37.36 -5.55
C PHE A 11 -2.71 38.11 -4.79
N ILE A 12 -3.24 37.49 -3.74
CA ILE A 12 -3.88 38.25 -2.69
C ILE A 12 -2.71 38.86 -1.91
N GLU A 13 -2.40 40.13 -2.18
CA GLU A 13 -1.66 40.97 -1.23
C GLU A 13 -2.52 41.18 0.03
N THR A 14 -2.71 40.13 0.81
CA THR A 14 -3.08 40.28 2.22
C THR A 14 -1.78 40.45 2.98
N LYS A 15 -1.50 41.70 3.36
CA LYS A 15 -0.50 42.02 4.40
C LYS A 15 -0.74 41.08 5.60
N GLY A 16 0.16 40.10 5.77
CA GLY A 16 0.26 39.30 6.99
C GLY A 16 -0.49 37.96 7.04
N MET A 17 -0.34 37.10 6.03
CA MET A 17 -0.26 35.63 6.15
C MET A 17 -0.14 35.03 4.74
N VAL A 18 1.02 34.48 4.39
CA VAL A 18 1.19 33.74 3.12
C VAL A 18 0.35 32.46 3.23
N ARG A 19 -0.73 32.36 2.45
CA ARG A 19 -1.54 31.14 2.37
C ARG A 19 -0.73 30.07 1.66
N ILE A 20 -0.13 29.17 2.42
CA ILE A 20 0.62 28.03 1.91
C ILE A 20 -0.34 27.12 1.13
N MET A 21 -0.07 26.87 -0.16
CA MET A 21 -0.80 25.86 -0.92
C MET A 21 -0.51 24.48 -0.34
N LYS A 22 -1.55 23.81 0.16
CA LYS A 22 -1.47 22.44 0.71
C LYS A 22 -1.89 21.37 -0.29
N GLU A 23 -2.62 21.76 -1.32
CA GLU A 23 -3.19 20.87 -2.33
C GLU A 23 -2.97 21.46 -3.71
N ILE A 24 -2.58 20.60 -4.65
CA ILE A 24 -2.35 20.96 -6.05
C ILE A 24 -3.30 20.12 -6.89
N ASN A 25 -4.34 20.76 -7.41
CA ASN A 25 -5.33 20.13 -8.27
C ASN A 25 -4.88 20.21 -9.73
N VAL A 26 -5.07 19.11 -10.44
CA VAL A 26 -4.61 18.89 -11.80
C VAL A 26 -5.82 18.53 -12.65
N ASN A 27 -6.04 19.28 -13.72
CA ASN A 27 -7.06 18.94 -14.71
C ASN A 27 -6.52 17.78 -15.57
N ILE A 28 -7.11 16.60 -15.41
CA ILE A 28 -6.78 15.43 -16.25
C ILE A 28 -7.71 15.32 -17.47
N THR A 29 -8.90 15.93 -17.41
CA THR A 29 -9.80 16.13 -18.55
C THR A 29 -10.48 17.50 -18.41
N TYR A 30 -11.34 17.88 -19.36
CA TYR A 30 -12.08 19.15 -19.30
C TYR A 30 -12.96 19.26 -18.03
N ASP A 31 -13.52 18.15 -17.56
CA ASP A 31 -14.48 18.10 -16.44
C ASP A 31 -13.97 17.33 -15.21
N SER A 32 -12.69 16.93 -15.18
CA SER A 32 -12.15 16.11 -14.09
C SER A 32 -10.86 16.67 -13.53
N THR A 33 -10.88 16.91 -12.23
CA THR A 33 -9.73 17.29 -11.42
C THR A 33 -9.31 16.14 -10.52
N VAL A 34 -8.00 16.00 -10.35
CA VAL A 34 -7.36 15.06 -9.41
C VAL A 34 -6.28 15.80 -8.65
N THR A 35 -5.94 15.34 -7.45
CA THR A 35 -4.98 16.04 -6.60
C THR A 35 -3.63 15.32 -6.61
N ILE A 36 -2.52 16.07 -6.69
CA ILE A 36 -1.20 15.51 -6.39
C ILE A 36 -1.17 15.15 -4.91
N ASN A 37 -0.83 13.91 -4.60
CA ASN A 37 -0.85 13.45 -3.23
C ASN A 37 0.20 14.21 -2.40
N GLN A 38 -0.16 14.64 -1.20
CA GLN A 38 0.70 15.42 -0.31
C GLN A 38 2.06 14.74 -0.08
N HIS A 39 2.11 13.41 -0.03
CA HIS A 39 3.36 12.68 0.15
C HIS A 39 4.27 12.70 -1.09
N ALA A 40 3.69 12.82 -2.29
CA ALA A 40 4.47 13.09 -3.49
C ALA A 40 5.09 14.50 -3.44
N LEU A 41 4.35 15.49 -2.92
CA LEU A 41 4.89 16.85 -2.70
C LEU A 41 6.04 16.86 -1.69
N TYR A 42 5.90 16.13 -0.58
CA TYR A 42 6.98 15.97 0.40
C TYR A 42 8.21 15.28 -0.20
N TYR A 43 8.01 14.28 -1.05
CA TYR A 43 9.09 13.65 -1.81
C TYR A 43 9.81 14.66 -2.72
N LEU A 44 9.07 15.41 -3.55
CA LEU A 44 9.65 16.41 -4.46
C LEU A 44 10.39 17.51 -3.71
N ALA A 45 9.91 17.89 -2.53
CA ALA A 45 10.54 18.89 -1.70
C ALA A 45 11.71 18.36 -0.84
N GLY A 46 12.09 17.08 -0.99
CA GLY A 46 13.27 16.51 -0.34
C GLY A 46 13.09 16.14 1.14
N VAL A 47 11.86 15.91 1.61
CA VAL A 47 11.63 15.35 2.96
C VAL A 47 12.32 13.99 3.07
N LYS A 48 13.19 13.84 4.07
CA LYS A 48 14.08 12.69 4.16
C LYS A 48 13.31 11.40 4.49
N PRO A 49 13.36 10.36 3.64
CA PRO A 49 12.64 9.11 3.89
C PRO A 49 13.00 8.41 5.21
N ASN A 50 14.27 8.48 5.60
CA ASN A 50 14.75 7.80 6.81
C ASN A 50 14.06 8.29 8.10
N LEU A 51 13.65 9.56 8.17
CA LEU A 51 12.88 10.10 9.30
C LEU A 51 11.47 9.52 9.33
N GLU A 52 10.80 9.46 8.19
CA GLU A 52 9.47 8.83 8.08
C GLU A 52 9.52 7.36 8.54
N TRP A 53 10.56 6.62 8.14
CA TRP A 53 10.76 5.23 8.55
C TRP A 53 11.05 5.05 10.03
N LYS A 54 11.85 5.93 10.64
CA LYS A 54 12.09 5.93 12.09
C LYS A 54 10.78 6.09 12.86
N LEU A 55 9.94 7.04 12.44
CA LEU A 55 8.65 7.32 13.08
C LEU A 55 7.60 6.24 12.84
N ARG A 56 7.67 5.50 11.72
CA ARG A 56 6.78 4.35 11.46
C ARG A 56 7.01 3.21 12.45
N THR A 57 8.22 3.10 13.00
CA THR A 57 8.65 2.00 13.89
C THR A 57 8.57 0.65 13.15
N ILE A 58 9.61 0.29 12.38
CA ILE A 58 9.67 -1.03 11.71
C ILE A 58 9.52 -2.16 12.76
N ALA A 59 10.14 -1.96 13.93
CA ALA A 59 9.82 -2.70 15.15
C ALA A 59 8.75 -1.93 15.94
N ALA A 60 7.58 -2.53 16.16
CA ALA A 60 6.42 -1.95 16.85
C ALA A 60 6.63 -1.60 18.34
N HIS A 61 7.88 -1.41 18.78
CA HIS A 61 8.30 -1.25 20.17
C HIS A 61 9.20 -0.03 20.41
N LYS A 62 9.70 0.64 19.37
CA LYS A 62 10.46 1.89 19.55
C LYS A 62 9.48 3.05 19.55
N ILE A 63 9.31 3.74 20.68
CA ILE A 63 8.58 5.02 20.69
C ILE A 63 9.52 6.04 20.04
N PRO A 64 9.10 6.77 18.99
CA PRO A 64 9.96 7.78 18.41
C PRO A 64 10.26 8.91 19.40
N SER A 65 11.45 9.50 19.35
CA SER A 65 11.75 10.62 20.24
C SER A 65 10.94 11.85 19.85
N GLN A 66 10.65 12.72 20.81
CA GLN A 66 9.98 14.00 20.53
C GLN A 66 10.81 14.86 19.55
N GLU A 67 12.14 14.74 19.60
CA GLU A 67 13.05 15.40 18.66
C GLU A 67 12.87 14.90 17.23
N GLU A 68 12.78 13.57 17.02
CA GLU A 68 12.55 12.98 15.68
C GLU A 68 11.19 13.43 15.09
N LEU A 69 10.17 13.57 15.94
CA LEU A 69 8.85 14.07 15.54
C LEU A 69 8.91 15.54 15.14
N ILE A 70 9.53 16.39 15.96
CA ILE A 70 9.70 17.82 15.67
C ILE A 70 10.52 18.00 14.39
N GLU A 71 11.60 17.23 14.20
CA GLU A 71 12.42 17.30 12.99
C GLU A 71 11.61 16.98 11.73
N LEU A 72 10.78 15.92 11.74
CA LEU A 72 9.96 15.59 10.58
C LEU A 72 8.93 16.70 10.29
N GLU A 73 8.24 17.21 11.31
CA GLU A 73 7.24 18.27 11.11
C GLU A 73 7.89 19.56 10.57
N LEU A 74 9.08 19.93 11.07
CA LEU A 74 9.84 21.05 10.51
C LEU A 74 10.21 20.82 9.03
N GLN A 75 10.61 19.61 8.65
CA GLN A 75 10.89 19.30 7.24
C GLN A 75 9.63 19.38 6.37
N LYS A 76 8.47 18.96 6.87
CA LYS A 76 7.19 19.09 6.15
C LYS A 76 6.79 20.56 5.98
N GLU A 77 6.97 21.39 6.99
CA GLU A 77 6.74 22.84 6.89
C GLU A 77 7.70 23.50 5.90
N GLN A 78 8.98 23.11 5.90
CA GLN A 78 9.96 23.59 4.92
C GLN A 78 9.60 23.14 3.51
N ALA A 79 9.16 21.90 3.35
CA ALA A 79 8.68 21.36 2.08
C ALA A 79 7.49 22.16 1.55
N GLU A 80 6.52 22.45 2.41
CA GLU A 80 5.37 23.30 2.10
C GLU A 80 5.80 24.72 1.67
N ARG A 81 6.84 25.30 2.27
CA ARG A 81 7.38 26.59 1.79
C ARG A 81 8.09 26.45 0.45
N TYR A 82 8.88 25.40 0.25
CA TYR A 82 9.63 25.16 -0.97
C TYR A 82 8.72 24.99 -2.19
N ILE A 83 7.64 24.21 -2.09
CA ILE A 83 6.70 24.00 -3.20
C ILE A 83 6.01 25.29 -3.67
N ASN A 84 5.99 26.34 -2.84
CA ASN A 84 5.45 27.66 -3.18
C ASN A 84 6.53 28.62 -3.74
N THR A 85 7.78 28.18 -3.89
CA THR A 85 8.83 28.92 -4.60
C THR A 85 8.76 28.66 -6.12
N GLN A 86 9.39 29.51 -6.93
CA GLN A 86 9.44 29.30 -8.39
C GLN A 86 10.10 27.97 -8.77
N GLU A 87 11.17 27.59 -8.06
CA GLU A 87 11.88 26.32 -8.29
C GLU A 87 11.00 25.11 -7.94
N GLY A 88 10.39 25.12 -6.74
CA GLY A 88 9.50 24.05 -6.31
C GLY A 88 8.26 23.92 -7.21
N MET A 89 7.66 25.04 -7.64
CA MET A 89 6.54 25.02 -8.60
C MET A 89 6.96 24.43 -9.95
N LEU A 90 8.16 24.72 -10.44
CA LEU A 90 8.68 24.14 -11.68
C LEU A 90 8.91 22.63 -11.55
N GLU A 91 9.43 22.17 -10.42
CA GLU A 91 9.65 20.76 -10.15
C GLU A 91 8.32 19.98 -10.06
N VAL A 92 7.34 20.54 -9.34
CA VAL A 92 5.98 20.00 -9.27
C VAL A 92 5.32 19.97 -10.64
N ALA A 93 5.46 21.03 -11.45
CA ALA A 93 4.89 21.08 -12.80
C ALA A 93 5.46 19.96 -13.67
N LYS A 94 6.78 19.76 -13.70
CA LYS A 94 7.44 18.67 -14.44
C LYS A 94 6.97 17.29 -13.98
N PHE A 95 6.87 17.06 -12.66
CA PHE A 95 6.36 15.81 -12.13
C PHE A 95 4.89 15.58 -12.52
N THR A 96 4.07 16.62 -12.44
CA THR A 96 2.64 16.59 -12.78
C THR A 96 2.43 16.30 -14.26
N GLU A 97 3.17 16.95 -15.14
CA GLU A 97 3.18 16.68 -16.59
C GLU A 97 3.45 15.22 -16.89
N GLU A 98 4.47 14.65 -16.24
CA GLU A 98 4.82 13.24 -16.40
C GLU A 98 3.70 12.33 -15.87
N CYS A 99 3.09 12.65 -14.72
CA CYS A 99 1.96 11.91 -14.16
C CYS A 99 0.73 11.95 -15.06
N VAL A 100 0.39 13.09 -15.65
CA VAL A 100 -0.74 13.23 -16.58
C VAL A 100 -0.54 12.36 -17.83
N SER A 101 0.68 12.35 -18.37
CA SER A 101 1.04 11.49 -19.51
C SER A 101 0.86 9.99 -19.17
N ILE A 102 1.34 9.58 -17.98
CA ILE A 102 1.18 8.20 -17.50
C ILE A 102 -0.27 7.86 -17.19
N PHE A 103 -1.04 8.80 -16.64
CA PHE A 103 -2.47 8.63 -16.40
C PHE A 103 -3.23 8.35 -17.70
N HIS A 104 -3.02 9.16 -18.75
CA HIS A 104 -3.63 8.91 -20.06
C HIS A 104 -3.21 7.56 -20.65
N SER A 105 -1.95 7.19 -20.47
CA SER A 105 -1.43 5.88 -20.87
C SER A 105 -2.18 4.75 -20.17
N LEU A 106 -2.37 4.84 -18.84
CA LEU A 106 -3.15 3.87 -18.07
C LEU A 106 -4.62 3.76 -18.51
N GLN A 107 -5.20 4.81 -19.10
CA GLN A 107 -6.58 4.79 -19.59
C GLN A 107 -6.72 4.18 -20.99
N HIS A 108 -5.72 4.35 -21.85
CA HIS A 108 -5.83 4.05 -23.29
C HIS A 108 -4.94 2.89 -23.75
N ASP A 109 -3.69 2.85 -23.29
CA ASP A 109 -2.73 1.78 -23.62
C ASP A 109 -1.82 1.51 -22.42
N PRO A 110 -2.28 0.69 -21.45
CA PRO A 110 -1.49 0.36 -20.26
C PRO A 110 -0.16 -0.34 -20.56
N SER A 111 0.01 -0.91 -21.76
CA SER A 111 1.21 -1.69 -22.10
C SER A 111 2.45 -0.81 -22.24
N CYS A 112 2.29 0.45 -22.66
CA CYS A 112 3.40 1.40 -22.81
C CYS A 112 4.06 1.79 -21.47
N ILE A 113 3.42 1.48 -20.34
CA ILE A 113 4.00 1.66 -19.00
C ILE A 113 5.30 0.85 -18.85
N ILE A 114 5.38 -0.32 -19.47
CA ILE A 114 6.60 -1.15 -19.43
C ILE A 114 7.76 -0.44 -20.15
N ASP A 115 7.48 0.15 -21.30
CA ASP A 115 8.49 0.89 -22.08
C ASP A 115 8.91 2.18 -21.36
N TYR A 116 7.97 2.90 -20.76
CA TYR A 116 8.26 4.07 -19.92
C TYR A 116 9.16 3.72 -18.74
N LEU A 117 8.94 2.56 -18.11
CA LEU A 117 9.77 2.02 -17.05
C LEU A 117 11.06 1.35 -17.57
N GLN A 118 11.32 1.40 -18.87
CA GLN A 118 12.50 0.83 -19.53
C GLN A 118 12.66 -0.67 -19.24
N GLY A 119 11.56 -1.41 -19.26
CA GLY A 119 11.54 -2.86 -18.99
C GLY A 119 11.84 -3.24 -17.53
N LYS A 120 11.89 -2.28 -16.60
CA LYS A 120 12.08 -2.53 -15.17
C LYS A 120 10.98 -3.45 -14.66
N LYS A 121 11.34 -4.52 -13.94
CA LYS A 121 10.35 -5.42 -13.34
C LYS A 121 9.89 -4.88 -11.99
N ILE A 122 8.63 -5.14 -11.65
CA ILE A 122 8.07 -4.72 -10.37
C ILE A 122 7.72 -5.93 -9.52
N ILE A 123 8.10 -5.91 -8.24
CA ILE A 123 7.63 -6.87 -7.25
C ILE A 123 6.56 -6.19 -6.40
N PHE A 124 5.31 -6.61 -6.59
CA PHE A 124 4.19 -6.15 -5.78
C PHE A 124 4.01 -7.07 -4.56
N VAL A 125 3.98 -6.46 -3.38
CA VAL A 125 3.68 -7.15 -2.12
C VAL A 125 2.33 -6.66 -1.60
N ALA A 126 1.36 -7.58 -1.56
CA ALA A 126 -0.04 -7.35 -1.20
C ALA A 126 -0.47 -8.25 -0.03
N GLY A 127 -1.64 -7.95 0.54
CA GLY A 127 -2.27 -8.73 1.59
C GLY A 127 -2.81 -7.86 2.72
N ALA A 128 -3.68 -8.45 3.54
CA ALA A 128 -4.26 -7.79 4.70
C ALA A 128 -3.19 -7.27 5.67
N THR A 129 -3.53 -6.26 6.48
CA THR A 129 -2.55 -5.70 7.42
C THR A 129 -2.02 -6.76 8.39
N ARG A 130 -0.76 -6.59 8.85
CA ARG A 130 -0.11 -7.44 9.87
C ARG A 130 0.18 -8.89 9.47
N THR A 131 0.33 -9.14 8.17
CA THR A 131 0.62 -10.46 7.58
C THR A 131 2.10 -10.67 7.23
N GLY A 132 2.99 -9.77 7.68
CA GLY A 132 4.43 -9.85 7.41
C GLY A 132 4.91 -9.12 6.14
N GLY A 133 4.02 -8.45 5.40
CA GLY A 133 4.39 -7.76 4.16
C GLY A 133 5.53 -6.73 4.30
N THR A 134 5.62 -5.99 5.41
CA THR A 134 6.75 -5.05 5.65
C THR A 134 8.07 -5.78 5.82
N PHE A 135 8.09 -6.88 6.60
CA PHE A 135 9.29 -7.68 6.80
C PHE A 135 9.75 -8.29 5.47
N LEU A 136 8.82 -8.87 4.71
CA LEU A 136 9.14 -9.41 3.38
C LEU A 136 9.70 -8.33 2.46
N THR A 137 9.09 -7.14 2.45
CA THR A 137 9.55 -6.01 1.63
C THR A 137 10.99 -5.65 2.00
N SER A 138 11.30 -5.46 3.28
CA SER A 138 12.67 -5.17 3.76
C SER A 138 13.67 -6.22 3.29
N LYS A 139 13.33 -7.51 3.38
CA LYS A 139 14.21 -8.58 2.88
C LYS A 139 14.38 -8.60 1.37
N LEU A 140 13.35 -8.26 0.61
CA LEU A 140 13.48 -8.10 -0.83
C LEU A 140 14.44 -6.93 -1.16
N PHE A 141 14.37 -5.81 -0.44
CA PHE A 141 15.34 -4.72 -0.61
C PHE A 141 16.78 -5.19 -0.33
N GLU A 142 17.00 -5.94 0.75
CA GLU A 142 18.31 -6.52 1.08
C GLU A 142 18.85 -7.43 -0.04
N VAL A 143 18.00 -8.27 -0.65
CA VAL A 143 18.39 -9.14 -1.78
C VAL A 143 19.01 -8.32 -2.92
N PHE A 144 18.43 -7.16 -3.23
CA PHE A 144 18.90 -6.28 -4.29
C PHE A 144 19.93 -5.23 -3.82
N LYS A 145 20.51 -5.40 -2.63
CA LYS A 145 21.49 -4.49 -2.02
C LYS A 145 20.99 -3.04 -1.92
N MET A 146 19.68 -2.88 -1.73
CA MET A 146 19.03 -1.60 -1.47
C MET A 146 18.64 -1.52 0.01
N ARG A 147 18.54 -0.31 0.54
CA ARG A 147 17.98 -0.10 1.89
C ARG A 147 16.57 0.44 1.74
N LEU A 148 15.60 -0.14 2.45
CA LEU A 148 14.21 0.27 2.37
C LEU A 148 14.03 1.73 2.84
N GLU A 149 14.84 2.15 3.80
CA GLU A 149 14.83 3.47 4.42
C GLU A 149 15.33 4.60 3.52
N ASP A 150 15.95 4.26 2.38
CA ASP A 150 16.36 5.24 1.38
C ASP A 150 15.19 5.68 0.48
N PHE A 151 14.06 4.97 0.52
CA PHE A 151 12.90 5.20 -0.33
C PHE A 151 11.75 5.83 0.47
N ASN A 152 11.10 6.84 -0.10
CA ASN A 152 9.97 7.54 0.53
C ASN A 152 8.94 6.54 1.04
N LEU A 153 8.60 6.62 2.34
CA LEU A 153 7.79 5.63 3.03
C LEU A 153 6.41 5.50 2.36
N HIS A 154 5.80 6.62 2.06
CA HIS A 154 4.43 6.69 1.56
C HIS A 154 4.33 6.23 0.10
N MET A 155 5.37 6.47 -0.69
CA MET A 155 5.46 6.01 -2.08
C MET A 155 5.77 4.51 -2.18
N VAL A 156 6.64 3.97 -1.32
CA VAL A 156 7.04 2.55 -1.37
C VAL A 156 6.11 1.61 -0.59
N HIS A 157 5.37 2.14 0.40
CA HIS A 157 4.56 1.37 1.35
C HIS A 157 3.06 1.74 1.31
N ASP A 158 2.34 1.53 2.43
CA ASP A 158 0.88 1.57 2.59
C ASP A 158 0.28 2.98 2.55
N THR A 159 0.54 3.77 1.52
CA THR A 159 -0.14 5.06 1.33
C THR A 159 -0.65 5.23 -0.09
N LEU A 160 0.24 5.22 -1.08
CA LEU A 160 -0.14 5.44 -2.47
C LEU A 160 -0.15 4.13 -3.29
N PRO A 161 -1.10 3.92 -4.21
CA PRO A 161 -2.36 4.65 -4.32
C PRO A 161 -3.29 4.39 -3.11
N ASN A 162 -4.11 5.38 -2.80
CA ASN A 162 -5.19 5.28 -1.85
C ASN A 162 -6.30 4.39 -2.41
N MET A 163 -6.94 3.61 -1.54
CA MET A 163 -7.97 2.68 -1.96
C MET A 163 -9.30 3.43 -2.14
N PRO A 164 -9.94 3.37 -3.32
CA PRO A 164 -11.35 3.65 -3.49
C PRO A 164 -12.19 2.97 -2.39
N LYS A 165 -13.07 3.70 -1.71
CA LYS A 165 -13.85 3.14 -0.61
C LYS A 165 -14.83 2.06 -1.09
N SER A 166 -15.27 2.13 -2.35
CA SER A 166 -16.38 1.28 -2.84
C SER A 166 -16.15 0.66 -4.22
N PHE A 167 -14.94 0.72 -4.79
CA PHE A 167 -14.65 0.16 -6.13
C PHE A 167 -15.05 -1.33 -6.27
N PRO A 168 -15.80 -1.75 -7.29
CA PRO A 168 -16.05 -1.05 -8.55
C PRO A 168 -17.29 -0.14 -8.56
N ASN A 169 -17.98 0.06 -7.43
CA ASN A 169 -19.33 0.63 -7.43
C ASN A 169 -19.37 2.17 -7.52
N GLU A 170 -18.26 2.88 -7.27
CA GLU A 170 -18.17 4.32 -7.52
C GLU A 170 -17.24 4.63 -8.70
N VAL A 171 -17.84 4.89 -9.86
CA VAL A 171 -17.17 5.26 -11.11
C VAL A 171 -16.27 6.51 -10.92
N ASN A 172 -16.60 7.37 -9.96
CA ASN A 172 -15.89 8.63 -9.71
C ASN A 172 -14.54 8.45 -8.97
N GLU A 173 -14.28 7.30 -8.35
CA GLU A 173 -13.03 7.08 -7.59
C GLU A 173 -11.88 6.54 -8.47
N LEU A 174 -12.19 5.95 -9.64
CA LEU A 174 -11.19 5.35 -10.51
C LEU A 174 -10.17 6.36 -11.08
N PRO A 175 -10.55 7.58 -11.53
CA PRO A 175 -9.57 8.56 -12.01
C PRO A 175 -8.55 8.94 -10.93
N ASN A 176 -8.99 9.17 -9.69
CA ASN A 176 -8.08 9.45 -8.57
C ASN A 176 -7.11 8.30 -8.31
N PHE A 177 -7.61 7.06 -8.27
CA PHE A 177 -6.76 5.88 -8.11
C PHE A 177 -5.72 5.74 -9.22
N LEU A 178 -6.13 5.87 -10.49
CA LEU A 178 -5.23 5.77 -11.63
C LEU A 178 -4.20 6.90 -11.64
N PHE A 179 -4.58 8.11 -11.21
CA PHE A 179 -3.65 9.23 -11.14
C PHE A 179 -2.64 9.06 -10.00
N GLU A 180 -3.05 8.53 -8.84
CA GLU A 180 -2.12 8.18 -7.77
C GLU A 180 -1.21 7.00 -8.17
N LEU A 181 -1.72 6.03 -8.94
CA LEU A 181 -0.89 4.98 -9.52
C LEU A 181 0.13 5.55 -10.52
N ALA A 182 -0.26 6.55 -11.31
CA ALA A 182 0.65 7.28 -12.19
C ALA A 182 1.77 7.97 -11.39
N GLN A 183 1.45 8.63 -10.27
CA GLN A 183 2.44 9.21 -9.35
C GLN A 183 3.44 8.15 -8.84
N VAL A 184 2.96 6.95 -8.49
CA VAL A 184 3.84 5.83 -8.08
C VAL A 184 4.72 5.36 -9.22
N ILE A 185 4.21 5.23 -10.44
CA ILE A 185 4.98 4.80 -11.63
C ILE A 185 6.10 5.81 -11.96
N VAL A 186 5.78 7.11 -11.96
CA VAL A 186 6.77 8.18 -12.18
C VAL A 186 7.85 8.15 -11.11
N TRP A 187 7.46 8.01 -9.84
CA TRP A 187 8.39 7.88 -8.73
C TRP A 187 9.28 6.62 -8.86
N ILE A 188 8.71 5.48 -9.25
CA ILE A 188 9.50 4.25 -9.49
C ILE A 188 10.59 4.49 -10.53
N LYS A 189 10.27 5.16 -11.64
CA LYS A 189 11.25 5.49 -12.68
C LYS A 189 12.40 6.35 -12.15
N ARG A 190 12.09 7.35 -11.31
CA ARG A 190 13.06 8.29 -10.76
C ARG A 190 13.96 7.66 -9.69
N GLU A 191 13.39 6.92 -8.74
CA GLU A 191 14.13 6.40 -7.58
C GLU A 191 14.86 5.09 -7.85
N PHE A 192 14.31 4.21 -8.69
CA PHE A 192 14.95 2.93 -9.01
C PHE A 192 15.85 3.03 -10.26
N LYS A 193 16.50 4.17 -10.48
CA LYS A 193 17.36 4.41 -11.66
C LYS A 193 18.54 3.44 -11.77
N ASN A 194 19.06 2.98 -10.63
CA ASN A 194 20.21 2.07 -10.56
C ASN A 194 19.81 0.60 -10.35
N SER A 195 18.51 0.28 -10.44
CA SER A 195 17.99 -1.07 -10.26
C SER A 195 17.06 -1.45 -11.41
N HIS A 196 17.21 -2.67 -11.91
CA HIS A 196 16.26 -3.24 -12.88
C HIS A 196 14.99 -3.79 -12.20
N ILE A 197 14.94 -3.76 -10.86
CA ILE A 197 13.80 -4.18 -10.03
C ILE A 197 13.30 -3.01 -9.19
N ALA A 198 12.00 -2.77 -9.23
CA ALA A 198 11.29 -1.96 -8.25
C ALA A 198 10.48 -2.84 -7.32
N ILE A 199 10.34 -2.44 -6.06
CA ILE A 199 9.53 -3.16 -5.08
C ILE A 199 8.48 -2.20 -4.54
N LYS A 200 7.21 -2.60 -4.58
CA LYS A 200 6.09 -1.80 -4.09
C LYS A 200 5.19 -2.63 -3.20
N LYS A 201 4.99 -2.17 -1.98
CA LYS A 201 4.10 -2.80 -1.00
C LYS A 201 2.85 -1.94 -0.80
N ARG A 202 1.67 -2.56 -0.82
CA ARG A 202 0.43 -1.90 -0.40
C ARG A 202 -0.62 -2.90 0.11
N THR A 203 -1.12 -2.63 1.32
CA THR A 203 -2.31 -3.25 1.89
C THR A 203 -3.51 -2.65 1.18
N SER A 204 -4.12 -3.42 0.28
CA SER A 204 -5.24 -3.13 -0.63
C SER A 204 -4.95 -3.62 -2.04
N PHE A 205 -3.69 -3.88 -2.41
CA PHE A 205 -3.37 -4.40 -3.74
C PHE A 205 -4.01 -5.75 -4.01
N GLU A 206 -4.36 -6.52 -2.98
CA GLU A 206 -5.15 -7.74 -3.10
C GLU A 206 -6.47 -7.54 -3.87
N TYR A 207 -7.07 -6.34 -3.80
CA TYR A 207 -8.29 -6.00 -4.55
C TYR A 207 -8.03 -5.68 -6.03
N TYR A 208 -6.81 -5.20 -6.34
CA TYR A 208 -6.42 -4.66 -7.64
C TYR A 208 -5.41 -5.53 -8.39
N LEU A 209 -5.11 -6.73 -7.88
CA LEU A 209 -4.24 -7.68 -8.56
C LEU A 209 -4.57 -7.85 -10.05
N PRO A 210 -5.84 -7.93 -10.49
CA PRO A 210 -6.15 -8.06 -11.93
C PRO A 210 -5.83 -6.79 -12.71
N LEU A 211 -6.11 -5.61 -12.14
CA LEU A 211 -5.75 -4.34 -12.77
C LEU A 211 -4.22 -4.21 -12.91
N LEU A 212 -3.48 -4.51 -11.84
CA LEU A 212 -2.02 -4.54 -11.89
C LEU A 212 -1.50 -5.61 -12.87
N TYR A 213 -2.20 -6.72 -13.06
CA TYR A 213 -1.85 -7.71 -14.10
C TYR A 213 -2.15 -7.21 -15.50
N ASN A 214 -3.25 -6.50 -15.71
CA ASN A 214 -3.56 -5.92 -17.01
C ASN A 214 -2.55 -4.84 -17.42
N ILE A 215 -1.99 -4.10 -16.46
CA ILE A 215 -0.98 -3.07 -16.71
C ILE A 215 0.41 -3.71 -16.89
N PHE A 216 0.85 -4.54 -15.94
CA PHE A 216 2.24 -5.00 -15.88
C PHE A 216 2.48 -6.42 -16.40
N GLY A 217 1.43 -7.21 -16.58
CA GLY A 217 1.49 -8.60 -17.08
C GLY A 217 2.55 -9.44 -16.38
N ASP A 218 3.32 -10.18 -17.18
CA ASP A 218 4.41 -11.01 -16.70
C ASP A 218 5.70 -10.21 -16.42
N ASN A 219 5.69 -8.89 -16.63
CA ASN A 219 6.78 -8.00 -16.24
C ASN A 219 6.72 -7.61 -14.74
N ALA A 220 5.80 -8.20 -13.98
CA ALA A 220 5.74 -8.05 -12.53
C ALA A 220 5.60 -9.40 -11.80
N GLU A 221 6.01 -9.40 -10.54
CA GLU A 221 5.84 -10.49 -9.59
C GLU A 221 4.76 -10.09 -8.58
N TYR A 222 3.72 -10.91 -8.42
CA TYR A 222 2.58 -10.63 -7.54
C TYR A 222 2.67 -11.52 -6.31
N ILE A 223 3.03 -10.95 -5.17
CA ILE A 223 3.21 -11.68 -3.92
C ILE A 223 2.09 -11.32 -2.95
N LEU A 224 1.40 -12.33 -2.43
CA LEU A 224 0.32 -12.19 -1.47
C LEU A 224 0.74 -12.81 -0.13
N THR A 225 0.98 -11.97 0.88
CA THR A 225 1.27 -12.44 2.24
C THR A 225 -0.02 -12.77 2.98
N ILE A 226 -0.06 -13.93 3.65
CA ILE A 226 -1.22 -14.41 4.42
C ILE A 226 -0.79 -14.82 5.82
N ARG A 227 -1.55 -14.40 6.83
CA ARG A 227 -1.40 -14.85 8.21
C ARG A 227 -2.78 -15.13 8.79
N HIS A 228 -2.87 -16.07 9.73
CA HIS A 228 -4.11 -16.34 10.47
C HIS A 228 -4.75 -15.03 10.99
N PRO A 229 -6.09 -14.86 10.90
CA PRO A 229 -6.75 -13.61 11.26
C PRO A 229 -6.54 -13.23 12.73
N VAL A 230 -6.61 -14.19 13.66
CA VAL A 230 -6.40 -13.95 15.11
C VAL A 230 -5.06 -13.25 15.42
N PRO A 231 -3.87 -13.84 15.16
CA PRO A 231 -2.61 -13.20 15.51
C PRO A 231 -2.39 -11.87 14.76
N SER A 232 -2.93 -11.74 13.56
CA SER A 232 -2.90 -10.49 12.78
C SER A 232 -3.75 -9.40 13.44
N GLY A 233 -4.96 -9.74 13.90
CA GLY A 233 -5.87 -8.87 14.63
C GLY A 233 -5.28 -8.42 15.95
N PHE A 234 -4.68 -9.33 16.73
CA PHE A 234 -3.95 -8.97 17.96
C PHE A 234 -2.80 -7.99 17.67
N SER A 235 -2.02 -8.26 16.63
CA SER A 235 -0.93 -7.37 16.23
C SER A 235 -1.44 -5.98 15.81
N MET A 236 -2.61 -5.93 15.17
CA MET A 236 -3.24 -4.68 14.74
C MET A 236 -3.79 -3.90 15.93
N ALA A 237 -4.53 -4.56 16.83
CA ALA A 237 -5.07 -3.99 18.05
C ALA A 237 -3.95 -3.38 18.92
N LYS A 238 -2.88 -4.15 19.17
CA LYS A 238 -1.69 -3.66 19.88
C LYS A 238 -1.07 -2.43 19.21
N LYS A 239 -0.91 -2.45 17.87
CA LYS A 239 -0.35 -1.32 17.12
C LYS A 239 -1.22 -0.05 17.24
N LYS A 240 -2.53 -0.21 17.36
CA LYS A 240 -3.49 0.90 17.44
C LYS A 240 -3.84 1.32 18.87
N GLY A 241 -3.31 0.64 19.89
CA GLY A 241 -3.72 0.87 21.28
C GLY A 241 -5.17 0.50 21.56
N ILE A 242 -5.74 -0.44 20.79
CA ILE A 242 -7.12 -0.91 20.94
C ILE A 242 -7.11 -2.18 21.78
N GLU A 243 -8.01 -2.27 22.76
CA GLU A 243 -8.21 -3.50 23.53
C GLU A 243 -8.86 -4.58 22.67
N VAL A 244 -8.34 -5.81 22.74
CA VAL A 244 -8.75 -6.91 21.86
C VAL A 244 -10.21 -7.32 22.03
N ASN A 245 -10.77 -7.18 23.24
CA ASN A 245 -12.16 -7.50 23.54
C ASN A 245 -13.09 -6.29 23.34
N SER A 246 -12.57 -5.11 22.98
CA SER A 246 -13.40 -3.94 22.75
C SER A 246 -14.22 -4.07 21.47
N HIS A 247 -15.32 -3.31 21.41
CA HIS A 247 -16.12 -3.10 20.20
C HIS A 247 -15.61 -1.87 19.42
N CYS A 248 -14.31 -1.59 19.49
CA CYS A 248 -13.66 -0.49 18.78
C CYS A 248 -12.82 -1.03 17.61
N SER A 249 -12.76 -0.25 16.53
CA SER A 249 -11.97 -0.56 15.34
C SER A 249 -11.72 0.71 14.53
N PRO A 250 -10.76 0.72 13.61
CA PRO A 250 -10.63 1.80 12.64
C PRO A 250 -11.95 2.02 11.86
N ALA A 251 -12.36 3.28 11.69
CA ALA A 251 -13.62 3.62 11.01
C ALA A 251 -13.72 3.02 9.60
N TRP A 252 -12.62 3.02 8.84
CA TRP A 252 -12.59 2.46 7.49
C TRP A 252 -12.87 0.95 7.42
N TRP A 253 -12.77 0.18 8.53
CA TRP A 253 -13.25 -1.21 8.55
C TRP A 253 -14.77 -1.27 8.47
N TYR A 254 -15.47 -0.40 9.18
CA TYR A 254 -16.92 -0.32 9.13
C TYR A 254 -17.37 -0.02 7.70
N ASP A 255 -16.85 1.06 7.11
CA ASP A 255 -17.19 1.48 5.73
C ASP A 255 -16.98 0.35 4.72
N LEU A 256 -15.85 -0.37 4.83
CA LEU A 256 -15.53 -1.48 3.94
C LEU A 256 -16.44 -2.69 4.19
N ILE A 257 -16.73 -3.04 5.44
CA ILE A 257 -17.55 -4.21 5.79
C ILE A 257 -19.01 -3.96 5.45
N GLU A 258 -19.52 -2.77 5.71
CA GLU A 258 -20.87 -2.35 5.31
C GLU A 258 -21.01 -2.41 3.79
N SER A 259 -20.08 -1.81 3.03
CA SER A 259 -20.15 -1.80 1.56
C SER A 259 -19.99 -3.18 0.91
N ARG A 260 -19.22 -4.10 1.51
CA ARG A 260 -18.91 -5.42 0.91
C ARG A 260 -19.76 -6.57 1.40
N LYS A 261 -20.23 -6.50 2.65
CA LYS A 261 -20.99 -7.58 3.31
C LYS A 261 -22.38 -7.13 3.75
N GLY A 262 -22.73 -5.85 3.61
CA GLY A 262 -24.02 -5.31 4.07
C GLY A 262 -24.21 -5.42 5.59
N LEU A 263 -23.13 -5.58 6.35
CA LEU A 263 -23.19 -5.76 7.79
C LEU A 263 -23.03 -4.40 8.48
N SER A 264 -24.12 -3.93 9.08
CA SER A 264 -24.20 -2.64 9.76
C SER A 264 -25.00 -2.71 11.07
N GLY A 265 -25.01 -1.60 11.82
CA GLY A 265 -25.81 -1.41 13.04
C GLY A 265 -25.59 -2.49 14.10
N ARG A 266 -26.68 -3.03 14.67
CA ARG A 266 -26.62 -3.96 15.81
C ARG A 266 -25.77 -5.21 15.57
N LYS A 267 -25.64 -5.68 14.31
CA LYS A 267 -24.78 -6.83 13.99
C LYS A 267 -23.30 -6.48 14.12
N TRP A 268 -22.91 -5.29 13.68
CA TRP A 268 -21.56 -4.75 13.82
C TRP A 268 -21.18 -4.50 15.29
N ASP A 269 -22.11 -3.93 16.04
CA ASP A 269 -21.88 -3.53 17.44
C ASP A 269 -21.61 -4.74 18.35
N ARG A 270 -22.05 -5.94 17.96
CA ARG A 270 -21.81 -7.18 18.71
C ARG A 270 -20.42 -7.77 18.50
N LEU A 271 -19.74 -7.41 17.42
CA LEU A 271 -18.43 -7.98 17.09
C LEU A 271 -17.34 -7.30 17.91
N ASN A 272 -16.45 -8.08 18.50
CA ASN A 272 -15.23 -7.55 19.11
C ASN A 272 -14.18 -7.16 18.05
N CYS A 273 -13.10 -6.52 18.47
CA CYS A 273 -12.04 -6.05 17.59
C CYS A 273 -11.43 -7.16 16.71
N ILE A 274 -11.24 -8.36 17.26
CA ILE A 274 -10.67 -9.51 16.53
C ILE A 274 -11.65 -10.04 15.48
N GLU A 275 -12.93 -10.13 15.82
CA GLU A 275 -13.98 -10.56 14.88
C GLU A 275 -14.16 -9.56 13.74
N ARG A 276 -14.13 -8.26 14.04
CA ARG A 276 -14.14 -7.19 13.02
C ARG A 276 -12.91 -7.27 12.12
N PHE A 277 -11.73 -7.53 12.69
CA PHE A 277 -10.52 -7.75 11.89
C PHE A 277 -10.66 -8.99 11.00
N ALA A 278 -11.24 -10.08 11.51
CA ALA A 278 -11.43 -11.30 10.73
C ALA A 278 -12.37 -11.09 9.54
N MET A 279 -13.43 -10.27 9.68
CA MET A 279 -14.25 -9.87 8.54
C MET A 279 -13.48 -9.05 7.50
N TYR A 280 -12.69 -8.07 7.95
CA TYR A 280 -11.81 -7.31 7.06
C TYR A 280 -10.84 -8.24 6.30
N TRP A 281 -10.21 -9.16 7.03
CA TRP A 281 -9.33 -10.19 6.51
C TRP A 281 -10.04 -11.10 5.50
N GLN A 282 -11.26 -11.53 5.79
CA GLN A 282 -12.09 -12.33 4.90
C GLN A 282 -12.33 -11.60 3.58
N ILE A 283 -12.74 -10.32 3.64
CA ILE A 283 -12.99 -9.49 2.46
C ILE A 283 -11.72 -9.39 1.60
N CYS A 284 -10.56 -9.16 2.21
CA CYS A 284 -9.27 -9.10 1.50
C CYS A 284 -9.01 -10.38 0.69
N TYR A 285 -9.12 -11.55 1.30
CA TYR A 285 -8.72 -12.80 0.65
C TYR A 285 -9.81 -13.41 -0.23
N GLU A 286 -11.09 -13.16 0.05
CA GLU A 286 -12.16 -13.45 -0.91
C GLU A 286 -12.01 -12.63 -2.18
N ALA A 287 -11.61 -11.35 -2.08
CA ALA A 287 -11.43 -10.51 -3.25
C ALA A 287 -10.35 -11.03 -4.19
N VAL A 288 -9.26 -11.60 -3.65
CA VAL A 288 -8.23 -12.27 -4.46
C VAL A 288 -8.84 -13.40 -5.29
N ALA A 289 -9.61 -14.28 -4.66
CA ALA A 289 -10.21 -15.40 -5.36
C ALA A 289 -11.26 -14.95 -6.38
N LYS A 290 -12.12 -14.01 -6.00
CA LYS A 290 -13.24 -13.52 -6.83
C LYS A 290 -12.77 -12.71 -8.04
N ASN A 291 -11.68 -11.95 -7.90
CA ASN A 291 -11.24 -11.03 -8.94
C ASN A 291 -10.14 -11.63 -9.82
N ARG A 292 -9.51 -12.76 -9.46
CA ARG A 292 -8.34 -13.30 -10.15
C ARG A 292 -8.57 -13.48 -11.67
N ASN A 293 -7.57 -13.05 -12.45
CA ASN A 293 -7.42 -13.49 -13.84
C ASN A 293 -6.69 -14.85 -13.86
N TYR A 294 -7.21 -15.85 -14.58
CA TYR A 294 -6.61 -17.20 -14.64
C TYR A 294 -5.16 -17.23 -15.12
N LYS A 295 -4.74 -16.25 -15.93
CA LYS A 295 -3.34 -16.11 -16.38
C LYS A 295 -2.42 -15.57 -15.29
N GLN A 296 -2.96 -14.86 -14.30
CA GLN A 296 -2.19 -14.25 -13.23
C GLN A 296 -1.58 -15.32 -12.31
N LYS A 297 -0.26 -15.27 -12.16
CA LYS A 297 0.52 -16.09 -11.24
C LYS A 297 0.73 -15.33 -9.93
N ILE A 298 -0.11 -15.62 -8.94
CA ILE A 298 -0.01 -15.05 -7.59
C ILE A 298 0.81 -15.99 -6.71
N LYS A 299 1.89 -15.49 -6.12
CA LYS A 299 2.71 -16.22 -5.15
C LYS A 299 2.14 -16.00 -3.76
N VAL A 300 1.52 -17.03 -3.21
CA VAL A 300 0.93 -16.99 -1.87
C VAL A 300 1.99 -17.38 -0.85
N VAL A 301 2.19 -16.53 0.15
CA VAL A 301 3.25 -16.68 1.16
C VAL A 301 2.62 -16.66 2.56
N PRO A 302 2.38 -17.83 3.16
CA PRO A 302 1.93 -17.92 4.53
C PRO A 302 2.99 -17.37 5.49
N TYR A 303 2.56 -16.78 6.59
CA TYR A 303 3.43 -16.21 7.62
C TYR A 303 4.08 -17.31 8.47
N ASN A 304 5.14 -17.90 7.93
CA ASN A 304 6.03 -18.80 8.63
C ASN A 304 7.45 -18.68 8.05
N LYS A 305 8.45 -19.13 8.80
CA LYS A 305 9.87 -18.99 8.43
C LYS A 305 10.18 -19.66 7.10
N HIS A 306 9.65 -20.86 6.89
CA HIS A 306 9.93 -21.67 5.70
C HIS A 306 9.39 -21.01 4.43
N SER A 307 8.13 -20.59 4.40
CA SER A 307 7.53 -19.95 3.23
C SER A 307 8.20 -18.61 2.87
N PHE A 308 8.62 -17.83 3.88
CA PHE A 308 9.39 -16.61 3.63
C PHE A 308 10.81 -16.92 3.13
N GLN A 309 11.49 -17.86 3.76
CA GLN A 309 12.83 -18.34 3.37
C GLN A 309 12.83 -18.83 1.91
N ASP A 310 11.88 -19.67 1.53
CA ASP A 310 11.77 -20.24 0.20
C ASP A 310 11.56 -19.16 -0.86
N LEU A 311 10.65 -18.21 -0.61
CA LEU A 311 10.40 -17.12 -1.53
C LEU A 311 11.65 -16.22 -1.68
N ILE A 312 12.25 -15.81 -0.57
CA ILE A 312 13.42 -14.92 -0.59
C ILE A 312 14.59 -15.60 -1.31
N SER A 313 14.82 -16.89 -1.03
CA SER A 313 15.85 -17.68 -1.72
C SER A 313 15.56 -17.82 -3.20
N TYR A 314 14.30 -18.10 -3.57
CA TYR A 314 13.88 -18.16 -4.98
C TYR A 314 14.16 -16.85 -5.70
N ILE A 315 13.80 -15.70 -5.11
CA ILE A 315 14.03 -14.38 -5.72
C ILE A 315 15.53 -14.09 -5.81
N ALA A 316 16.29 -14.31 -4.74
CA ALA A 316 17.74 -14.12 -4.74
C ALA A 316 18.43 -14.99 -5.80
N TYR A 317 18.08 -16.27 -5.87
CA TYR A 317 18.64 -17.19 -6.85
C TYR A 317 18.26 -16.76 -8.28
N LYS A 318 16.99 -16.41 -8.52
CA LYS A 318 16.50 -15.97 -9.83
C LYS A 318 17.26 -14.74 -10.38
N TYR A 319 17.61 -13.78 -9.53
CA TYR A 319 18.20 -12.50 -9.96
C TYR A 319 19.71 -12.36 -9.73
N HIS A 320 20.28 -13.14 -8.81
CA HIS A 320 21.68 -13.03 -8.40
C HIS A 320 22.42 -14.38 -8.32
N GLY A 321 21.73 -15.50 -8.53
CA GLY A 321 22.36 -16.84 -8.54
C GLY A 321 22.80 -17.34 -7.16
N ASN A 322 22.39 -16.70 -6.07
CA ASN A 322 22.74 -17.06 -4.70
C ASN A 322 21.52 -17.32 -3.82
N ASN A 323 21.70 -18.16 -2.80
CA ASN A 323 20.71 -18.37 -1.75
C ASN A 323 20.94 -17.37 -0.61
N VAL A 324 19.85 -16.98 0.05
CA VAL A 324 19.86 -16.09 1.22
C VAL A 324 19.29 -16.86 2.39
N ILE A 325 19.92 -16.79 3.56
CA ILE A 325 19.43 -17.45 4.78
C ILE A 325 18.75 -16.42 5.68
N LEU A 326 17.51 -16.70 6.06
CA LEU A 326 16.67 -15.84 6.88
C LEU A 326 16.84 -16.18 8.37
N ASN A 327 17.80 -15.53 9.02
CA ASN A 327 18.12 -15.78 10.43
C ASN A 327 17.27 -14.98 11.42
N ASP A 328 16.68 -13.89 10.98
CA ASP A 328 15.98 -12.89 11.81
C ASP A 328 14.44 -13.02 11.75
N PHE A 329 13.91 -14.07 11.14
CA PHE A 329 12.48 -14.35 11.19
C PHE A 329 12.09 -14.94 12.54
N ILE A 330 11.42 -14.12 13.35
CA ILE A 330 10.99 -14.50 14.69
C ILE A 330 9.46 -14.67 14.71
N VAL A 331 9.01 -15.87 15.08
CA VAL A 331 7.62 -16.13 15.46
C VAL A 331 7.59 -16.34 16.96
N THR A 332 7.02 -15.39 17.69
CA THR A 332 6.75 -15.58 19.11
C THR A 332 5.44 -16.36 19.23
N ALA A 333 5.53 -17.65 19.54
CA ALA A 333 4.35 -18.43 19.89
C ALA A 333 3.64 -17.76 21.06
N LYS A 334 2.37 -17.43 20.86
CA LYS A 334 1.52 -16.90 21.92
C LYS A 334 0.30 -17.78 22.08
N ASP A 335 -0.04 -18.02 23.34
CA ASP A 335 -1.37 -18.52 23.67
C ASP A 335 -2.34 -17.35 23.52
N TYR A 336 -2.96 -17.27 22.35
CA TYR A 336 -3.98 -16.28 22.07
C TYR A 336 -5.23 -16.66 22.86
N LYS A 337 -5.42 -16.01 24.01
CA LYS A 337 -6.66 -16.06 24.80
C LYS A 337 -7.51 -14.83 24.45
N GLY A 338 -8.80 -15.03 24.20
CA GLY A 338 -9.73 -13.92 24.04
C GLY A 338 -11.16 -14.38 23.80
N THR A 339 -12.05 -13.41 23.63
CA THR A 339 -13.51 -13.61 23.60
C THR A 339 -14.09 -13.83 22.21
N TRP A 340 -13.27 -14.05 21.17
CA TRP A 340 -13.81 -14.35 19.85
C TRP A 340 -14.42 -15.75 19.83
N SER A 341 -15.52 -15.90 19.11
CA SER A 341 -16.10 -17.22 18.88
C SER A 341 -15.18 -18.06 17.98
N LYS A 342 -14.83 -19.26 18.43
CA LYS A 342 -14.08 -20.23 17.62
C LYS A 342 -14.87 -20.57 16.35
N ASP A 343 -16.15 -20.91 16.50
CA ASP A 343 -17.04 -21.23 15.37
C ASP A 343 -17.11 -20.08 14.36
N TYR A 344 -17.07 -18.84 14.84
CA TYR A 344 -17.05 -17.67 13.96
C TYR A 344 -15.74 -17.56 13.17
N MET A 345 -14.58 -17.78 13.81
CA MET A 345 -13.28 -17.81 13.11
C MET A 345 -13.19 -18.96 12.11
N ASP A 346 -13.62 -20.15 12.50
CA ASP A 346 -13.60 -21.34 11.66
C ASP A 346 -14.47 -21.10 10.42
N ASN A 347 -15.69 -20.57 10.60
CA ASN A 347 -16.55 -20.17 9.49
C ASN A 347 -15.91 -19.10 8.59
N VAL A 348 -15.23 -18.08 9.14
CA VAL A 348 -14.52 -17.08 8.33
C VAL A 348 -13.46 -17.75 7.43
N ILE A 349 -12.66 -18.67 7.98
CA ILE A 349 -11.60 -19.35 7.24
C ILE A 349 -12.19 -20.31 6.20
N GLU A 350 -13.22 -21.07 6.55
CA GLU A 350 -13.94 -21.97 5.66
C GLU A 350 -14.53 -21.23 4.46
N GLN A 351 -15.13 -20.06 4.68
CA GLN A 351 -15.67 -19.23 3.59
C GLN A 351 -14.58 -18.71 2.65
N VAL A 352 -13.40 -18.34 3.17
CA VAL A 352 -12.27 -17.97 2.29
C VAL A 352 -11.79 -19.18 1.50
N ASN A 353 -11.61 -20.34 2.16
CA ASN A 353 -11.17 -21.55 1.50
C ASN A 353 -12.14 -21.98 0.38
N TYR A 354 -13.44 -21.95 0.66
CA TYR A 354 -14.50 -22.24 -0.31
C TYR A 354 -14.39 -21.35 -1.57
N HIS A 355 -14.26 -20.03 -1.40
CA HIS A 355 -14.10 -19.14 -2.56
C HIS A 355 -12.81 -19.39 -3.33
N TRP A 356 -11.71 -19.73 -2.64
CA TRP A 356 -10.46 -20.07 -3.29
C TRP A 356 -10.58 -21.36 -4.09
N GLU A 357 -11.23 -22.39 -3.56
CA GLU A 357 -11.49 -23.66 -4.24
C GLU A 357 -12.35 -23.45 -5.49
N LEU A 358 -13.41 -22.64 -5.42
CA LEU A 358 -14.22 -22.25 -6.58
C LEU A 358 -13.37 -21.60 -7.68
N SER A 359 -12.37 -20.81 -7.29
CA SER A 359 -11.43 -20.16 -8.20
C SER A 359 -10.20 -21.03 -8.55
N ARG A 360 -10.23 -22.33 -8.23
CA ARG A 360 -9.14 -23.30 -8.45
C ARG A 360 -7.81 -22.85 -7.85
N LEU A 361 -7.89 -22.18 -6.70
CA LEU A 361 -6.76 -21.82 -5.86
C LEU A 361 -6.76 -22.71 -4.63
N LYS A 362 -5.57 -22.96 -4.07
CA LYS A 362 -5.43 -23.65 -2.79
C LYS A 362 -5.17 -22.61 -1.71
N PHE A 363 -6.09 -22.48 -0.75
CA PHE A 363 -5.82 -21.64 0.42
C PHE A 363 -4.80 -22.34 1.31
N PRO A 364 -3.77 -21.63 1.81
CA PRO A 364 -2.77 -22.26 2.67
C PRO A 364 -3.34 -22.61 4.03
N ILE A 365 -2.80 -23.67 4.65
CA ILE A 365 -3.06 -23.97 6.06
C ILE A 365 -2.40 -22.88 6.90
N LEU A 366 -3.17 -22.26 7.78
CA LEU A 366 -2.71 -21.16 8.62
C LEU A 366 -2.52 -21.64 10.05
N GLU A 367 -1.32 -21.47 10.57
CA GLU A 367 -1.02 -21.78 11.97
C GLU A 367 -1.48 -20.65 12.89
N LEU A 368 -2.11 -21.02 14.01
CA LEU A 368 -2.41 -20.11 15.11
C LEU A 368 -1.15 -19.99 16.00
N LYS A 369 -0.12 -19.29 15.50
CA LYS A 369 1.16 -19.06 16.21
C LYS A 369 1.58 -17.60 16.29
#